data_AF-A0A0R0GJS8-F1
#
_entry.id   AF-A0A0R0GJS8-F1
#
_cell.length_a   1.000
_cell.length_b   1.000
_cell.length_c   1.000
_cell.angle_alpha   90.00
_cell.angle_beta   90.00
_cell.angle_gamma   90.00
#
_symmetry.space_group_name_H-M   'P 1'
#
loop_
_entity.id
_entity.type
_entity.pdbx_description
1 polymer ?
#
loop_
_entity_poly.entity_id
_entity_poly.type
_entity_poly.pdbx_seq_one_letter_code
_entity_poly.pdbx_strand_id
1 'polypeptide(L)'
;MGNNMATYNKYKSFLFFIRKFKVTEPVSPQDLEEAFSKFTGGGSHMSADELHRFLVEHQGEEDYTLLDSEKVVEKVLKERKRCQESVKVDQNREHEITLDELFRFLLHDDSNGPLKAEVHHDMGAPLSHYFIYTGHNSYLTGNQLSSDCSEEPIIKALKRGVRVIELDLWPTYNKHDIKVDHGWTLTNPASVIKCLESIKEYGFVASQYPVIITIEDHLTTDLRAKFAEMATQIFGEMLFYPGTDCSCLTEFPSPESLKNRVIISTKPPKERFKSNRIKDNPMLNESDSSEEETWGNESPDSNKNEVETEDTNGSDRDEGNVSACECDHKPYQECSPDYKHIITIHNTKLKGCMKDKLKTDGEVRRLSWSEKTLEKASESHGTDILRFTQKNILRVYPSAMRVKSSNFKPHIGWMYGAQMVACNMQGLGKSLWLMQGMFRANGGCGYVKKPQFLMEKHQCDNEFDPTRIQSVKKKTLKVKVYMGHGWSSDFSPTHFDKCSPPDFYTK
;
A
#
# COMPACT_ATOMS: atom_id res chain seq x y z
N MET A 1 -53.66 -2.46 3.04
CA MET A 1 -53.43 -1.52 1.92
C MET A 1 -52.61 -0.37 2.47
N GLY A 2 -51.28 -0.46 2.38
CA GLY A 2 -50.35 0.50 2.99
C GLY A 2 -50.20 1.74 2.15
N ASN A 3 -50.40 2.91 2.77
CA ASN A 3 -50.00 4.20 2.22
C ASN A 3 -48.47 4.26 2.16
N ASN A 4 -47.87 3.91 1.02
CA ASN A 4 -46.50 4.30 0.71
C ASN A 4 -46.50 5.82 0.48
N MET A 5 -46.23 6.57 1.54
CA MET A 5 -46.08 8.03 1.49
C MET A 5 -44.75 8.33 0.79
N ALA A 6 -44.76 8.31 -0.54
CA ALA A 6 -43.57 8.55 -1.33
C ALA A 6 -43.08 9.99 -1.13
N THR A 7 -41.90 10.14 -0.55
CA THR A 7 -41.19 11.41 -0.42
C THR A 7 -40.65 11.82 -1.80
N TYR A 8 -41.09 12.97 -2.30
CA TYR A 8 -40.65 13.48 -3.60
C TYR A 8 -39.74 14.69 -3.41
N ASN A 9 -38.47 14.58 -3.83
CA ASN A 9 -37.61 15.74 -3.96
C ASN A 9 -37.99 16.49 -5.24
N LYS A 10 -38.29 17.80 -5.12
CA LYS A 10 -38.65 18.68 -6.23
C LYS A 10 -37.48 19.58 -6.57
N TYR A 11 -37.10 19.65 -7.85
CA TYR A 11 -36.15 20.67 -8.32
C TYR A 11 -36.67 21.40 -9.56
N LYS A 12 -36.28 22.67 -9.71
CA LYS A 12 -36.54 23.47 -10.90
C LYS A 12 -35.50 23.14 -11.97
N SER A 13 -35.94 22.50 -13.04
CA SER A 13 -35.21 22.43 -14.31
C SER A 13 -35.66 23.59 -15.20
N PHE A 14 -34.70 24.25 -15.86
CA PHE A 14 -34.84 25.37 -16.80
C PHE A 14 -36.23 26.02 -16.94
N LEU A 15 -36.31 27.26 -16.45
CA LEU A 15 -37.38 28.26 -16.56
C LEU A 15 -38.77 27.87 -16.03
N PHE A 16 -39.35 26.68 -16.26
CA PHE A 16 -40.70 26.34 -15.77
C PHE A 16 -40.98 24.86 -15.46
N PHE A 17 -40.01 23.95 -15.56
CA PHE A 17 -40.25 22.51 -15.34
C PHE A 17 -39.82 22.06 -13.94
N ILE A 18 -40.79 21.77 -13.07
CA ILE A 18 -40.52 21.11 -11.77
C ILE A 18 -40.49 19.60 -11.99
N ARG A 19 -39.30 18.99 -11.89
CA ARG A 19 -39.15 17.53 -11.92
C ARG A 19 -39.20 16.97 -10.50
N LYS A 20 -39.99 15.90 -10.32
CA LYS A 20 -40.14 15.19 -9.04
C LYS A 20 -39.38 13.87 -9.15
N PHE A 21 -38.38 13.67 -8.29
CA PHE A 21 -37.76 12.36 -8.10
C PHE A 21 -38.41 11.68 -6.91
N LYS A 22 -38.88 10.45 -7.11
CA LYS A 22 -39.40 9.61 -6.04
C LYS A 22 -38.21 9.08 -5.25
N VAL A 23 -38.06 9.53 -4.02
CA VAL A 23 -37.17 8.86 -3.06
C VAL A 23 -37.96 7.66 -2.57
N THR A 24 -37.56 6.47 -3.00
CA THR A 24 -38.13 5.23 -2.47
C THR A 24 -37.34 4.92 -1.21
N GLU A 25 -38.00 4.94 -0.05
CA GLU A 25 -37.36 4.44 1.17
C GLU A 25 -36.93 2.98 0.94
N PRO A 26 -35.75 2.59 1.44
CA PRO A 26 -35.28 1.23 1.30
C PRO A 26 -36.28 0.29 1.97
N VAL A 27 -36.83 -0.64 1.19
CA VAL A 27 -37.74 -1.68 1.70
C VAL A 27 -36.90 -2.90 2.07
N SER A 28 -37.23 -3.53 3.19
CA SER A 28 -36.60 -4.78 3.63
C SER A 28 -36.67 -5.84 2.51
N PRO A 29 -35.56 -6.54 2.22
CA PRO A 29 -35.58 -7.69 1.33
C PRO A 29 -36.48 -8.82 1.86
N GLN A 30 -37.18 -9.53 0.96
CA GLN A 30 -38.10 -10.61 1.33
C GLN A 30 -37.44 -11.72 2.17
N ASP A 31 -36.18 -12.08 1.87
CA ASP A 31 -35.44 -13.09 2.64
C ASP A 31 -35.10 -12.62 4.05
N LEU A 32 -34.88 -11.31 4.26
CA LEU A 32 -34.76 -10.74 5.61
C LEU A 32 -36.10 -10.79 6.34
N GLU A 33 -37.23 -10.52 5.67
CA GLU A 33 -38.57 -10.61 6.26
C GLU A 33 -38.90 -12.05 6.69
N GLU A 34 -38.59 -13.03 5.83
CA GLU A 34 -38.74 -14.45 6.10
C GLU A 34 -37.86 -14.90 7.27
N ALA A 35 -36.60 -14.46 7.31
CA ALA A 35 -35.70 -14.75 8.42
C ALA A 35 -36.20 -14.12 9.74
N PHE A 36 -36.60 -12.85 9.73
CA PHE A 36 -37.13 -12.17 10.90
C PHE A 36 -38.37 -12.89 11.45
N SER A 37 -39.32 -13.23 10.59
CA SER A 37 -40.52 -13.98 10.96
C SER A 37 -40.19 -15.36 11.55
N LYS A 38 -39.20 -16.06 10.98
CA LYS A 38 -38.73 -17.36 11.48
C LYS A 38 -38.19 -17.26 12.91
N PHE A 39 -37.32 -16.29 13.21
CA PHE A 39 -36.66 -16.21 14.52
C PHE A 39 -37.56 -15.64 15.62
N THR A 40 -38.55 -14.82 15.27
CA THR A 40 -39.55 -14.23 16.18
C THR A 40 -40.83 -15.05 16.34
N GLY A 41 -40.94 -16.20 15.66
CA GLY A 41 -42.17 -17.00 15.66
C GLY A 41 -43.38 -16.29 15.04
N GLY A 42 -43.15 -15.40 14.08
CA GLY A 42 -44.17 -14.54 13.46
C GLY A 42 -44.50 -13.28 14.26
N GLY A 43 -43.71 -12.97 15.30
CA GLY A 43 -43.81 -11.73 16.07
C GLY A 43 -43.45 -10.49 15.26
N SER A 44 -43.85 -9.32 15.77
CA SER A 44 -43.49 -8.02 15.17
C SER A 44 -42.19 -7.41 15.71
N HIS A 45 -41.59 -8.04 16.73
CA HIS A 45 -40.44 -7.57 17.46
C HIS A 45 -39.49 -8.74 17.73
N MET A 46 -38.21 -8.42 17.86
CA MET A 46 -37.12 -9.36 18.10
C MET A 46 -36.39 -8.98 19.40
N SER A 47 -36.35 -9.91 20.34
CA SER A 47 -35.58 -9.83 21.60
C SER A 47 -34.09 -10.06 21.36
N ALA A 48 -33.26 -9.78 22.38
CA ALA A 48 -31.82 -10.02 22.33
C ALA A 48 -31.47 -11.51 22.12
N ASP A 49 -32.19 -12.43 22.78
CA ASP A 49 -32.02 -13.88 22.58
C ASP A 49 -32.38 -14.32 21.17
N GLU A 50 -33.44 -13.77 20.57
CA GLU A 50 -33.84 -14.05 19.20
C GLU A 50 -32.83 -13.49 18.19
N LEU A 51 -32.32 -12.27 18.44
CA LEU A 51 -31.26 -11.68 17.64
C LEU A 51 -29.97 -12.50 17.71
N HIS A 52 -29.60 -12.97 18.90
CA HIS A 52 -28.44 -13.83 19.09
C HIS A 52 -28.55 -15.11 18.25
N ARG A 53 -29.70 -15.79 18.30
CA ARG A 53 -29.96 -16.96 17.43
C ARG A 53 -29.90 -16.60 15.94
N PHE A 54 -30.45 -15.45 15.53
CA PHE A 54 -30.36 -14.99 14.15
C PHE A 54 -28.90 -14.78 13.70
N LEU A 55 -28.07 -14.12 14.51
CA LEU A 55 -26.66 -13.86 14.18
C LEU A 55 -25.84 -15.16 14.10
N VAL A 56 -26.01 -16.05 15.07
CA VAL A 56 -25.25 -17.31 15.11
C VAL A 56 -25.76 -18.30 14.05
N GLU A 57 -27.07 -18.59 14.02
CA GLU A 57 -27.62 -19.67 13.20
C GLU A 57 -27.87 -19.28 11.73
N HIS A 58 -28.14 -18.00 11.45
CA HIS A 58 -28.46 -17.53 10.10
C HIS A 58 -27.35 -16.70 9.45
N GLN A 59 -26.67 -15.82 10.21
CA GLN A 59 -25.52 -15.06 9.68
C GLN A 59 -24.19 -15.83 9.80
N GLY A 60 -24.12 -16.87 10.64
CA GLY A 60 -22.91 -17.69 10.81
C GLY A 60 -21.85 -17.05 11.70
N GLU A 61 -22.24 -16.11 12.56
CA GLU A 61 -21.36 -15.44 13.52
C GLU A 61 -21.12 -16.32 14.76
N GLU A 62 -20.36 -17.41 14.59
CA GLU A 62 -20.15 -18.44 15.64
C GLU A 62 -19.55 -17.89 16.95
N ASP A 63 -18.78 -16.79 16.88
CA ASP A 63 -18.10 -16.17 18.03
C ASP A 63 -18.97 -15.16 18.80
N TYR A 64 -20.16 -14.80 18.29
CA TYR A 64 -21.01 -13.81 18.95
C TYR A 64 -21.56 -14.34 20.27
N THR A 65 -21.43 -13.58 21.35
CA THR A 65 -22.05 -13.93 22.63
C THR A 65 -23.44 -13.28 22.77
N LEU A 66 -24.26 -13.77 23.70
CA LEU A 66 -25.54 -13.11 24.03
C LEU A 66 -25.33 -11.65 24.46
N LEU A 67 -24.25 -11.38 25.21
CA LEU A 67 -23.89 -10.03 25.64
C LEU A 67 -23.59 -9.11 24.43
N ASP A 68 -23.00 -9.63 23.36
CA ASP A 68 -22.75 -8.84 22.15
C ASP A 68 -24.06 -8.52 21.42
N SER A 69 -25.00 -9.46 21.39
CA SER A 69 -26.35 -9.23 20.87
C SER A 69 -27.13 -8.21 21.71
N GLU A 70 -27.01 -8.24 23.04
CA GLU A 70 -27.59 -7.24 23.93
C GLU A 70 -27.03 -5.83 23.66
N LYS A 71 -25.72 -5.70 23.46
CA LYS A 71 -25.08 -4.42 23.07
C LYS A 71 -25.59 -3.90 21.74
N VAL A 72 -25.83 -4.79 20.77
CA VAL A 72 -26.42 -4.41 19.46
C VAL A 72 -27.82 -3.85 19.68
N VAL A 73 -28.66 -4.56 20.43
CA VAL A 73 -30.02 -4.08 20.77
C VAL A 73 -29.95 -2.74 21.47
N GLU A 74 -29.09 -2.57 22.49
CA GLU A 74 -28.93 -1.30 23.21
C GLU A 74 -28.55 -0.15 22.26
N LYS A 75 -27.61 -0.39 21.33
CA LYS A 75 -27.19 0.60 20.33
C LYS A 75 -28.36 1.03 19.43
N VAL A 76 -29.13 0.07 18.91
CA VAL A 76 -30.31 0.33 18.08
C VAL A 76 -31.37 1.12 18.87
N LEU A 77 -31.62 0.75 20.13
CA LEU A 77 -32.58 1.43 21.00
C LEU A 77 -32.14 2.86 21.34
N LYS A 78 -30.83 3.11 21.49
CA LYS A 78 -30.29 4.45 21.70
C LYS A 78 -30.50 5.34 20.48
N GLU A 79 -30.34 4.79 19.27
CA GLU A 79 -30.66 5.50 18.03
C GLU A 79 -32.16 5.78 17.89
N ARG A 80 -33.02 4.82 18.24
CA ARG A 80 -34.49 5.03 18.33
C ARG A 80 -34.82 6.23 19.20
N LYS A 81 -34.26 6.30 20.42
CA LYS A 81 -34.49 7.41 21.38
C LYS A 81 -34.01 8.76 20.83
N ARG A 82 -32.89 8.78 20.10
CA ARG A 82 -32.38 10.00 19.45
C ARG A 82 -33.30 10.51 18.33
N CYS A 83 -33.95 9.61 17.61
CA CYS A 83 -34.85 9.95 16.50
C CYS A 83 -36.29 10.24 16.94
N GLN A 84 -36.68 9.86 18.17
CA GLN A 84 -38.04 9.98 18.70
C GLN A 84 -38.08 10.87 19.96
N GLU A 85 -37.87 12.18 19.81
CA GLU A 85 -38.04 13.14 20.93
C GLU A 85 -39.51 13.35 21.37
N SER A 86 -40.52 12.65 20.82
CA SER A 86 -41.92 13.02 21.08
C SER A 86 -43.02 11.93 21.02
N VAL A 87 -42.74 10.63 21.30
CA VAL A 87 -43.81 9.60 21.33
C VAL A 87 -43.76 8.72 22.58
N LYS A 88 -44.94 8.46 23.18
CA LYS A 88 -45.12 7.57 24.34
C LYS A 88 -44.73 6.14 23.97
N VAL A 89 -43.67 5.63 24.59
CA VAL A 89 -43.21 4.24 24.41
C VAL A 89 -44.09 3.29 25.23
N ASP A 90 -44.46 2.16 24.65
CA ASP A 90 -45.06 1.03 25.37
C ASP A 90 -43.97 0.39 26.26
N GLN A 91 -44.07 0.59 27.58
CA GLN A 91 -43.03 0.22 28.55
C GLN A 91 -42.69 -1.28 28.55
N ASN A 92 -43.59 -2.12 28.02
CA ASN A 92 -43.39 -3.58 27.96
C ASN A 92 -42.55 -4.07 26.78
N ARG A 93 -42.17 -3.21 25.82
CA ARG A 93 -41.37 -3.58 24.63
C ARG A 93 -40.16 -2.68 24.41
N GLU A 94 -39.69 -2.01 25.47
CA GLU A 94 -38.53 -1.11 25.39
C GLU A 94 -37.22 -1.81 25.01
N HIS A 95 -37.16 -3.14 25.10
CA HIS A 95 -35.92 -3.93 25.00
C HIS A 95 -35.88 -4.80 23.73
N GLU A 96 -36.81 -4.59 22.79
CA GLU A 96 -36.92 -5.37 21.56
C GLU A 96 -36.79 -4.45 20.32
N ILE A 97 -36.29 -5.01 19.22
CA ILE A 97 -36.09 -4.31 17.95
C ILE A 97 -37.10 -4.75 16.89
N THR A 98 -37.51 -3.82 16.04
CA THR A 98 -38.41 -4.11 14.90
C THR A 98 -37.63 -4.56 13.67
N LEU A 99 -38.31 -5.14 12.68
CA LEU A 99 -37.72 -5.52 11.39
C LEU A 99 -37.01 -4.34 10.70
N ASP A 100 -37.65 -3.17 10.71
CA ASP A 100 -37.14 -1.96 10.08
C ASP A 100 -35.84 -1.47 10.76
N GLU A 101 -35.75 -1.60 12.08
CA GLU A 101 -34.55 -1.27 12.84
C GLU A 101 -33.43 -2.30 12.66
N LEU A 102 -33.76 -3.58 12.62
CA LEU A 102 -32.81 -4.63 12.24
C LEU A 102 -32.26 -4.36 10.84
N PHE A 103 -33.12 -4.02 9.88
CA PHE A 103 -32.72 -3.73 8.51
C PHE A 103 -31.79 -2.51 8.45
N ARG A 104 -32.09 -1.43 9.17
CA ARG A 104 -31.20 -0.27 9.27
C ARG A 104 -29.87 -0.61 9.93
N PHE A 105 -29.88 -1.41 11.01
CA PHE A 105 -28.67 -1.89 11.66
C PHE A 105 -27.77 -2.66 10.68
N LEU A 106 -28.36 -3.58 9.90
CA LEU A 106 -27.62 -4.38 8.92
C LEU A 106 -26.98 -3.53 7.80
N LEU A 107 -27.54 -2.34 7.51
CA LEU A 107 -27.02 -1.40 6.52
C LEU A 107 -25.95 -0.44 7.08
N HIS A 108 -25.75 -0.38 8.40
CA HIS A 108 -24.90 0.63 9.03
C HIS A 108 -23.44 0.13 9.15
N ASP A 109 -22.52 0.63 8.31
CA ASP A 109 -21.11 0.15 8.26
C ASP A 109 -20.38 0.28 9.61
N ASP A 110 -20.66 1.34 10.39
CA ASP A 110 -20.04 1.53 11.72
C ASP A 110 -20.52 0.53 12.79
N SER A 111 -21.59 -0.23 12.50
CA SER A 111 -22.22 -1.16 13.44
C SER A 111 -22.14 -2.60 12.97
N ASN A 112 -22.20 -2.82 11.66
CA ASN A 112 -22.25 -4.13 11.00
C ASN A 112 -21.28 -4.20 9.80
N GLY A 113 -20.10 -3.57 9.94
CA GLY A 113 -19.08 -3.59 8.91
C GLY A 113 -18.47 -4.99 8.73
N PRO A 114 -18.08 -5.39 7.51
CA PRO A 114 -17.59 -6.73 7.22
C PRO A 114 -16.21 -7.05 7.82
N LEU A 115 -15.55 -6.06 8.43
CA LEU A 115 -14.19 -6.18 8.99
C LEU A 115 -14.19 -5.73 10.44
N LYS A 116 -13.49 -6.49 11.30
CA LYS A 116 -13.24 -6.10 12.69
C LYS A 116 -12.41 -4.82 12.72
N ALA A 117 -12.86 -3.84 13.51
CA ALA A 117 -12.18 -2.56 13.68
C ALA A 117 -10.84 -2.70 14.45
N GLU A 118 -10.68 -3.79 15.22
CA GLU A 118 -9.51 -4.03 16.05
C GLU A 118 -8.48 -4.94 15.37
N VAL A 119 -7.23 -4.77 15.80
CA VAL A 119 -6.10 -5.63 15.42
C VAL A 119 -6.28 -6.98 16.08
N HIS A 120 -6.32 -8.04 15.27
CA HIS A 120 -6.62 -9.41 15.73
C HIS A 120 -5.64 -10.46 15.20
N HIS A 121 -4.73 -10.09 14.30
CA HIS A 121 -3.62 -10.96 13.94
C HIS A 121 -2.57 -10.95 15.06
N ASP A 122 -1.82 -12.05 15.19
CA ASP A 122 -0.59 -12.06 15.98
C ASP A 122 0.43 -11.11 15.35
N MET A 123 0.88 -10.12 16.14
CA MET A 123 1.82 -9.06 15.73
C MET A 123 3.25 -9.29 16.24
N GLY A 124 3.51 -10.44 16.88
CA GLY A 124 4.80 -10.81 17.46
C GLY A 124 5.76 -11.52 16.51
N ALA A 125 5.35 -11.84 15.28
CA ALA A 125 6.23 -12.48 14.28
C ALA A 125 7.17 -11.46 13.59
N PRO A 126 8.22 -11.89 12.88
CA PRO A 126 9.14 -10.99 12.16
C PRO A 126 8.45 -10.13 11.11
N LEU A 127 8.96 -8.93 10.81
CA LEU A 127 8.41 -8.06 9.74
C LEU A 127 8.27 -8.77 8.37
N SER A 128 9.14 -9.73 8.04
CA SER A 128 9.05 -10.51 6.80
C SER A 128 7.77 -11.34 6.70
N HIS A 129 7.04 -11.56 7.79
CA HIS A 129 5.80 -12.33 7.88
C HIS A 129 4.54 -11.50 7.64
N TYR A 130 4.66 -10.20 7.36
CA TYR A 130 3.51 -9.30 7.13
C TYR A 130 3.59 -8.67 5.75
N PHE A 131 2.44 -8.56 5.09
CA PHE A 131 2.25 -7.55 4.07
C PHE A 131 2.19 -6.17 4.73
N ILE A 132 2.86 -5.18 4.15
CA ILE A 132 3.05 -3.86 4.74
C ILE A 132 2.51 -2.82 3.78
N TYR A 133 1.65 -1.93 4.28
CA TYR A 133 1.02 -0.90 3.48
C TYR A 133 2.08 0.11 2.99
N THR A 134 2.40 0.07 1.69
CA THR A 134 3.57 0.75 1.12
C THR A 134 3.19 1.80 0.08
N GLY A 135 3.66 3.04 0.28
CA GLY A 135 3.61 4.11 -0.73
C GLY A 135 4.83 4.11 -1.66
N HIS A 136 4.65 4.56 -2.89
CA HIS A 136 5.70 4.84 -3.87
C HIS A 136 5.77 6.35 -4.14
N ASN A 137 6.97 6.92 -4.20
CA ASN A 137 7.24 8.36 -4.39
C ASN A 137 6.26 9.21 -3.57
N SER A 138 6.26 8.96 -2.25
CA SER A 138 5.17 9.37 -1.34
C SER A 138 5.05 10.89 -1.19
N TYR A 139 6.01 11.64 -1.70
CA TYR A 139 6.06 13.09 -1.70
C TYR A 139 5.39 13.72 -2.95
N LEU A 140 5.09 12.94 -4.00
CA LEU A 140 4.49 13.47 -5.23
C LEU A 140 3.00 13.79 -5.06
N THR A 141 2.59 14.97 -5.51
CA THR A 141 1.18 15.42 -5.49
C THR A 141 0.37 14.92 -6.69
N GLY A 142 1.03 14.44 -7.75
CA GLY A 142 0.37 13.96 -8.96
C GLY A 142 1.24 13.04 -9.82
N ASN A 143 1.49 13.47 -11.07
CA ASN A 143 2.24 12.71 -12.07
C ASN A 143 3.76 12.68 -11.79
N GLN A 144 4.48 11.74 -12.42
CA GLN A 144 5.92 11.51 -12.18
C GLN A 144 6.84 12.53 -12.88
N LEU A 145 6.32 13.46 -13.68
CA LEU A 145 7.15 14.32 -14.55
C LEU A 145 7.17 15.80 -14.15
N SER A 146 6.03 16.32 -13.70
CA SER A 146 5.85 17.77 -13.56
C SER A 146 4.95 18.17 -12.38
N SER A 147 4.55 17.22 -11.55
CA SER A 147 3.77 17.55 -10.35
C SER A 147 4.65 18.10 -9.23
N ASP A 148 4.05 18.80 -8.27
CA ASP A 148 4.80 19.30 -7.13
C ASP A 148 5.14 18.17 -6.14
N CYS A 149 6.25 18.33 -5.43
CA CYS A 149 6.58 17.52 -4.25
C CYS A 149 6.14 18.28 -2.99
N SER A 150 5.55 17.57 -2.03
CA SER A 150 5.23 18.13 -0.70
C SER A 150 5.07 17.03 0.35
N GLU A 151 4.94 17.45 1.61
CA GLU A 151 4.60 16.62 2.75
C GLU A 151 3.12 16.20 2.77
N GLU A 152 2.23 16.91 2.08
CA GLU A 152 0.78 16.69 2.12
C GLU A 152 0.35 15.27 1.69
N PRO A 153 0.87 14.68 0.60
CA PRO A 153 0.56 13.31 0.24
C PRO A 153 1.07 12.29 1.28
N ILE A 154 2.18 12.59 1.97
CA ILE A 154 2.71 11.77 3.07
C ILE A 154 1.73 11.79 4.24
N ILE A 155 1.25 12.97 4.65
CA ILE A 155 0.26 13.12 5.73
C ILE A 155 -1.01 12.33 5.38
N LYS A 156 -1.52 12.47 4.15
CA LYS A 156 -2.71 11.74 3.68
C LYS A 156 -2.50 10.22 3.68
N ALA A 157 -1.31 9.76 3.28
CA ALA A 157 -0.96 8.35 3.30
C ALA A 157 -0.92 7.79 4.73
N LEU A 158 -0.27 8.48 5.66
CA LEU A 158 -0.15 8.07 7.06
C LEU A 158 -1.51 8.03 7.77
N LYS A 159 -2.38 9.05 7.54
CA LYS A 159 -3.76 9.06 8.05
C LYS A 159 -4.63 7.91 7.52
N ARG A 160 -4.27 7.33 6.36
CA ARG A 160 -4.91 6.14 5.79
C ARG A 160 -4.30 4.82 6.25
N GLY A 161 -3.31 4.86 7.15
CA GLY A 161 -2.64 3.66 7.68
C GLY A 161 -1.44 3.17 6.86
N VAL A 162 -0.95 3.91 5.85
CA VAL A 162 0.29 3.56 5.14
C VAL A 162 1.46 3.53 6.12
N ARG A 163 2.31 2.49 6.05
CA ARG A 163 3.42 2.23 6.98
C ARG A 163 4.79 2.35 6.34
N VAL A 164 4.88 2.35 5.01
CA VAL A 164 6.15 2.62 4.30
C VAL A 164 6.03 3.88 3.47
N ILE A 165 6.89 4.85 3.75
CA ILE A 165 6.97 6.15 3.06
C ILE A 165 8.30 6.20 2.30
N GLU A 166 8.24 6.55 1.02
CA GLU A 166 9.42 6.73 0.18
C GLU A 166 9.82 8.20 0.08
N LEU A 167 11.13 8.47 0.25
CA LEU A 167 11.75 9.78 0.09
C LEU A 167 12.99 9.67 -0.80
N ASP A 168 13.02 10.48 -1.86
CA ASP A 168 14.15 10.54 -2.77
C ASP A 168 14.98 11.77 -2.44
N LEU A 169 16.16 11.54 -1.86
CA LEU A 169 16.99 12.60 -1.31
C LEU A 169 18.04 13.05 -2.30
N TRP A 170 17.99 14.33 -2.67
CA TRP A 170 18.91 14.95 -3.60
C TRP A 170 19.61 16.16 -2.97
N PRO A 171 20.85 16.49 -3.38
CA PRO A 171 21.45 17.77 -3.07
C PRO A 171 20.65 18.92 -3.68
N THR A 172 20.55 20.03 -2.97
CA THR A 172 20.08 21.31 -3.53
C THR A 172 21.06 21.83 -4.58
N TYR A 173 20.65 22.83 -5.39
CA TYR A 173 21.51 23.40 -6.44
C TYR A 173 22.87 23.91 -5.92
N ASN A 174 22.88 24.50 -4.73
CA ASN A 174 24.11 24.96 -4.07
C ASN A 174 24.92 23.82 -3.40
N LYS A 175 24.45 22.57 -3.44
CA LYS A 175 25.08 21.36 -2.87
C LYS A 175 25.39 21.41 -1.37
N HIS A 176 24.79 22.35 -0.63
CA HIS A 176 24.97 22.52 0.81
C HIS A 176 23.78 22.02 1.64
N ASP A 177 22.68 21.66 0.97
CA ASP A 177 21.47 21.21 1.64
C ASP A 177 20.79 20.06 0.89
N ILE A 178 19.74 19.52 1.50
CA ILE A 178 19.02 18.35 1.05
C ILE A 178 17.60 18.73 0.67
N LYS A 179 17.15 18.23 -0.47
CA LYS A 179 15.76 18.34 -0.94
C LYS A 179 15.18 16.95 -1.19
N VAL A 180 13.85 16.84 -1.10
CA VAL A 180 13.11 15.68 -1.61
C VAL A 180 12.63 16.01 -3.01
N ASP A 181 13.00 15.20 -4.01
CA ASP A 181 12.70 15.50 -5.41
C ASP A 181 12.68 14.25 -6.27
N HIS A 182 11.91 14.28 -7.36
CA HIS A 182 11.96 13.22 -8.37
C HIS A 182 13.00 13.61 -9.43
N GLY A 183 14.20 13.02 -9.29
CA GLY A 183 15.37 13.42 -10.07
C GLY A 183 15.15 13.44 -11.58
N TRP A 184 15.82 14.37 -12.26
CA TRP A 184 15.78 14.53 -13.72
C TRP A 184 14.40 14.84 -14.31
N THR A 185 13.46 15.31 -13.47
CA THR A 185 12.13 15.73 -13.90
C THR A 185 11.87 17.21 -13.62
N LEU A 186 10.70 17.71 -14.00
CA LEU A 186 10.27 19.10 -13.83
C LEU A 186 9.42 19.28 -12.56
N THR A 187 9.62 18.42 -11.56
CA THR A 187 8.92 18.50 -10.27
C THR A 187 9.51 19.62 -9.40
N ASN A 188 8.66 20.29 -8.61
CA ASN A 188 9.14 21.24 -7.61
C ASN A 188 9.52 20.49 -6.33
N PRO A 189 10.72 20.70 -5.77
CA PRO A 189 11.19 19.91 -4.64
C PRO A 189 10.53 20.27 -3.31
N ALA A 190 10.47 19.29 -2.41
CA ALA A 190 9.99 19.46 -1.04
C ALA A 190 11.14 19.57 -0.02
N SER A 191 10.82 20.17 1.14
CA SER A 191 11.75 20.24 2.27
C SER A 191 11.82 18.90 2.99
N VAL A 192 13.02 18.35 3.16
CA VAL A 192 13.26 17.12 3.92
C VAL A 192 12.76 17.27 5.35
N ILE A 193 13.05 18.40 6.00
CA ILE A 193 12.66 18.65 7.40
C ILE A 193 11.13 18.55 7.53
N LYS A 194 10.38 19.24 6.66
CA LYS A 194 8.91 19.17 6.67
C LYS A 194 8.38 17.75 6.49
N CYS A 195 8.99 16.97 5.59
CA CYS A 195 8.61 15.57 5.39
C CYS A 195 8.86 14.74 6.65
N LEU A 196 10.03 14.88 7.29
CA LEU A 196 10.36 14.13 8.52
C LEU A 196 9.49 14.56 9.71
N GLU A 197 9.24 15.85 9.90
CA GLU A 197 8.33 16.39 10.92
C GLU A 197 6.90 15.87 10.72
N SER A 198 6.42 15.86 9.48
CA SER A 198 5.11 15.29 9.15
C SER A 198 5.03 13.79 9.45
N ILE A 199 6.10 13.03 9.18
CA ILE A 199 6.15 11.61 9.54
C ILE A 199 6.14 11.44 11.06
N LYS A 200 6.83 12.30 11.81
CA LYS A 200 6.83 12.26 13.28
C LYS A 200 5.43 12.53 13.84
N GLU A 201 4.75 13.56 13.35
CA GLU A 201 3.44 14.00 13.83
C GLU A 201 2.32 13.01 13.47
N TYR A 202 2.29 12.55 12.21
CA TYR A 202 1.19 11.74 11.69
C TYR A 202 1.47 10.25 11.63
N GLY A 203 2.73 9.84 11.87
CA GLY A 203 3.20 8.46 11.75
C GLY A 203 2.34 7.47 12.51
N PHE A 204 1.87 7.84 13.70
CA PHE A 204 1.19 6.92 14.61
C PHE A 204 -0.29 7.25 14.87
N VAL A 205 -0.87 8.16 14.08
CA VAL A 205 -2.29 8.59 14.23
C VAL A 205 -3.26 7.47 13.87
N ALA A 206 -3.00 6.74 12.77
CA ALA A 206 -3.86 5.65 12.31
C ALA A 206 -3.48 4.28 12.91
N SER A 207 -2.24 4.13 13.38
CA SER A 207 -1.70 2.85 13.84
C SER A 207 -0.45 3.06 14.69
N GLN A 208 -0.34 2.34 15.81
CA GLN A 208 0.84 2.34 16.67
C GLN A 208 2.02 1.52 16.12
N TYR A 209 1.82 0.73 15.07
CA TYR A 209 2.87 -0.12 14.49
C TYR A 209 3.88 0.71 13.68
N PRO A 210 5.12 0.20 13.52
CA PRO A 210 6.24 0.98 13.00
C PRO A 210 5.98 1.66 11.65
N VAL A 211 6.68 2.77 11.44
CA VAL A 211 6.76 3.44 10.13
C VAL A 211 8.15 3.22 9.55
N ILE A 212 8.23 2.74 8.31
CA ILE A 212 9.49 2.53 7.58
C ILE A 212 9.66 3.64 6.56
N ILE A 213 10.78 4.36 6.61
CA ILE A 213 11.15 5.34 5.60
C ILE A 213 12.14 4.67 4.65
N THR A 214 11.74 4.47 3.40
CA THR A 214 12.64 3.99 2.35
C THR A 214 13.26 5.16 1.64
N ILE A 215 14.59 5.23 1.65
CA ILE A 215 15.33 6.36 1.07
C ILE A 215 15.98 5.94 -0.25
N GLU A 216 15.72 6.71 -1.31
CA GLU A 216 16.58 6.74 -2.49
C GLU A 216 17.65 7.81 -2.29
N ASP A 217 18.90 7.36 -2.10
CA ASP A 217 20.01 8.20 -1.65
C ASP A 217 20.89 8.66 -2.82
N HIS A 218 20.78 9.94 -3.19
CA HIS A 218 21.64 10.63 -4.15
C HIS A 218 22.62 11.62 -3.50
N LEU A 219 22.87 11.44 -2.20
CA LEU A 219 23.61 12.40 -1.38
C LEU A 219 25.12 12.19 -1.43
N THR A 220 25.87 13.26 -1.17
CA THR A 220 27.29 13.20 -0.85
C THR A 220 27.50 12.72 0.59
N THR A 221 28.73 12.35 0.95
CA THR A 221 29.06 11.93 2.33
C THR A 221 28.65 12.98 3.38
N ASP A 222 28.96 14.26 3.15
CA ASP A 222 28.63 15.33 4.10
C ASP A 222 27.12 15.51 4.26
N LEU A 223 26.38 15.41 3.15
CA LEU A 223 24.91 15.49 3.17
C LEU A 223 24.28 14.25 3.82
N ARG A 224 24.89 13.05 3.70
CA ARG A 224 24.48 11.87 4.46
C ARG A 224 24.65 12.06 5.96
N ALA A 225 25.79 12.61 6.40
CA ALA A 225 26.01 12.96 7.80
C ALA A 225 24.96 13.97 8.29
N LYS A 226 24.72 15.03 7.51
CA LYS A 226 23.68 16.02 7.80
C LYS A 226 22.29 15.39 7.89
N PHE A 227 21.94 14.48 6.98
CA PHE A 227 20.66 13.76 7.06
C PHE A 227 20.56 12.91 8.32
N ALA A 228 21.63 12.19 8.68
CA ALA A 228 21.64 11.35 9.88
C ALA A 228 21.42 12.18 11.15
N GLU A 229 22.07 13.34 11.24
CA GLU A 229 21.86 14.30 12.31
C GLU A 229 20.41 14.79 12.35
N MET A 230 19.87 15.25 11.22
CA MET A 230 18.49 15.73 11.12
C MET A 230 17.47 14.65 11.53
N ALA A 231 17.61 13.43 11.02
CA ALA A 231 16.71 12.32 11.34
C ALA A 231 16.78 11.97 12.84
N THR A 232 17.97 11.94 13.41
CA THR A 232 18.19 11.65 14.84
C THR A 232 17.60 12.75 15.72
N GLN A 233 17.78 14.03 15.36
CA GLN A 233 17.21 15.16 16.10
C GLN A 233 15.68 15.20 16.03
N ILE A 234 15.12 14.99 14.84
CA ILE A 234 13.66 15.06 14.64
C ILE A 234 12.97 13.89 15.32
N PHE A 235 13.39 12.66 15.06
CA PHE A 235 12.70 11.48 15.61
C PHE A 235 13.12 11.16 17.04
N GLY A 236 14.33 11.54 17.48
CA GLY A 236 14.82 11.24 18.82
C GLY A 236 14.70 9.75 19.13
N GLU A 237 14.10 9.42 20.28
CA GLU A 237 13.87 8.03 20.69
C GLU A 237 12.96 7.25 19.73
N MET A 238 12.14 7.90 18.91
CA MET A 238 11.29 7.20 17.94
C MET A 238 12.13 6.51 16.87
N LEU A 239 13.33 7.01 16.56
CA LEU A 239 14.21 6.39 15.57
C LEU A 239 14.76 5.07 16.12
N PHE A 240 14.45 3.97 15.45
CA PHE A 240 15.02 2.67 15.76
C PHE A 240 16.21 2.37 14.85
N TYR A 241 17.29 1.91 15.47
CA TYR A 241 18.43 1.28 14.82
C TYR A 241 19.03 0.23 15.76
N PRO A 242 19.55 -0.89 15.21
CA PRO A 242 20.16 -1.93 16.04
C PRO A 242 21.40 -1.39 16.76
N GLY A 243 21.55 -1.72 18.04
CA GLY A 243 22.69 -1.28 18.86
C GLY A 243 24.04 -1.76 18.31
N THR A 244 25.13 -1.15 18.79
CA THR A 244 26.51 -1.32 18.29
C THR A 244 27.01 -2.77 18.30
N ASP A 245 26.41 -3.64 19.14
CA ASP A 245 26.75 -5.06 19.26
C ASP A 245 25.92 -5.98 18.33
N CYS A 246 24.94 -5.43 17.60
CA CYS A 246 23.99 -6.16 16.76
C CYS A 246 24.08 -5.76 15.28
N SER A 247 25.29 -5.63 14.73
CA SER A 247 25.48 -5.21 13.33
C SER A 247 24.92 -6.19 12.28
N CYS A 248 24.44 -7.37 12.68
CA CYS A 248 23.99 -8.44 11.80
C CYS A 248 22.64 -9.04 12.25
N LEU A 249 21.53 -8.47 11.78
CA LEU A 249 20.20 -9.05 12.04
C LEU A 249 20.06 -10.36 11.25
N THR A 250 19.86 -11.47 11.95
CA THR A 250 19.56 -12.78 11.34
C THR A 250 18.06 -12.98 11.09
N GLU A 251 17.23 -12.14 11.73
CA GLU A 251 15.77 -12.07 11.61
C GLU A 251 15.32 -10.61 11.82
N PHE A 252 14.20 -10.21 11.22
CA PHE A 252 13.64 -8.87 11.46
C PHE A 252 12.91 -8.81 12.81
N PRO A 253 12.94 -7.67 13.53
CA PRO A 253 12.09 -7.49 14.71
C PRO A 253 10.61 -7.55 14.32
N SER A 254 9.73 -7.75 15.31
CA SER A 254 8.29 -7.82 15.08
C SER A 254 7.63 -6.44 15.06
N PRO A 255 6.49 -6.26 14.37
CA PRO A 255 5.69 -5.05 14.49
C PRO A 255 5.39 -4.67 15.95
N GLU A 256 5.10 -5.66 16.80
CA GLU A 256 4.82 -5.46 18.22
C GLU A 256 6.02 -4.85 18.97
N SER A 257 7.22 -5.38 18.77
CA SER A 257 8.46 -4.88 19.41
C SER A 257 8.87 -3.47 18.95
N LEU A 258 8.35 -3.05 17.79
CA LEU A 258 8.70 -1.80 17.12
C LEU A 258 7.56 -0.77 17.18
N LYS A 259 6.60 -0.93 18.09
CA LYS A 259 5.53 0.05 18.29
C LYS A 259 6.10 1.44 18.54
N ASN A 260 5.50 2.43 17.87
CA ASN A 260 5.88 3.84 17.91
C ASN A 260 7.33 4.12 17.46
N ARG A 261 7.93 3.21 16.68
CA ARG A 261 9.26 3.39 16.10
C ARG A 261 9.23 3.75 14.61
N VAL A 262 10.18 4.58 14.22
CA VAL A 262 10.50 4.95 12.83
C VAL A 262 11.78 4.25 12.43
N ILE A 263 11.80 3.64 11.24
CA ILE A 263 12.89 2.79 10.77
C ILE A 263 13.40 3.31 9.44
N ILE A 264 14.72 3.47 9.29
CA ILE A 264 15.33 3.84 8.00
C ILE A 264 15.72 2.58 7.22
N SER A 265 15.32 2.56 5.95
CA SER A 265 15.61 1.50 4.99
C SER A 265 16.28 2.07 3.74
N THR A 266 17.57 1.81 3.54
CA THR A 266 18.27 2.23 2.32
C THR A 266 19.49 1.35 2.05
N LYS A 267 20.22 1.65 0.97
CA LYS A 267 21.45 0.96 0.61
C LYS A 267 22.59 1.49 1.48
N PRO A 268 23.27 0.64 2.27
CA PRO A 268 24.45 1.07 3.02
C PRO A 268 25.55 1.59 2.08
N PRO A 269 26.29 2.65 2.45
CA PRO A 269 27.45 3.10 1.71
C PRO A 269 28.52 2.00 1.59
N LYS A 270 29.25 1.95 0.46
CA LYS A 270 30.33 0.97 0.27
C LYS A 270 31.57 1.41 1.07
N GLU A 271 32.03 0.58 2.01
CA GLU A 271 33.35 0.74 2.63
C GLU A 271 34.44 0.24 1.67
N ARG A 272 35.30 1.14 1.18
CA ARG A 272 36.55 0.73 0.52
C ARG A 272 37.65 0.72 1.57
N PHE A 273 38.04 -0.48 2.02
CA PHE A 273 39.27 -0.64 2.78
C PHE A 273 40.45 -0.14 1.92
N LYS A 274 41.27 0.78 2.45
CA LYS A 274 42.57 1.12 1.88
C LYS A 274 43.47 -0.10 2.03
N SER A 275 43.37 -1.06 1.12
CA SER A 275 44.42 -2.06 0.97
C SER A 275 45.63 -1.34 0.38
N ASN A 276 46.70 -1.21 1.16
CA ASN A 276 48.03 -0.97 0.61
C ASN A 276 48.37 -2.17 -0.28
N ARG A 277 47.97 -2.14 -1.55
CA ARG A 277 48.49 -3.02 -2.58
C ARG A 277 49.21 -2.17 -3.62
N ILE A 278 50.50 -2.47 -3.68
CA ILE A 278 51.51 -1.97 -4.60
C ILE A 278 50.94 -1.94 -6.03
N LYS A 279 51.18 -0.83 -6.72
CA LYS A 279 50.90 -0.63 -8.14
C LYS A 279 51.45 -1.82 -8.93
N ASP A 280 50.63 -2.47 -9.74
CA ASP A 280 51.04 -3.00 -11.03
C ASP A 280 49.85 -3.16 -12.00
N ASN A 281 50.03 -2.52 -13.15
CA ASN A 281 49.34 -2.52 -14.44
C ASN A 281 47.83 -2.18 -14.61
N PRO A 282 47.52 -1.19 -15.48
CA PRO A 282 46.16 -0.85 -15.89
C PRO A 282 45.81 -1.53 -17.21
N MET A 283 44.88 -2.48 -17.21
CA MET A 283 44.02 -2.76 -18.36
C MET A 283 42.93 -3.73 -17.94
N LEU A 284 41.71 -3.21 -17.85
CA LEU A 284 40.42 -3.86 -18.09
C LEU A 284 39.37 -2.80 -17.72
N ASN A 285 39.12 -1.89 -18.67
CA ASN A 285 37.96 -1.00 -18.62
C ASN A 285 36.73 -1.85 -18.90
N GLU A 286 36.13 -2.43 -17.86
CA GLU A 286 34.73 -2.82 -17.90
C GLU A 286 33.89 -1.66 -17.41
N SER A 287 33.16 -1.05 -18.34
CA SER A 287 32.09 -0.10 -18.06
C SER A 287 31.04 -0.77 -17.18
N ASP A 288 30.87 -0.26 -15.96
CA ASP A 288 29.72 -0.57 -15.09
C ASP A 288 28.48 -0.08 -15.87
N SER A 289 27.75 -0.98 -16.52
CA SER A 289 26.44 -0.65 -17.10
C SER A 289 25.49 -0.39 -15.95
N SER A 290 25.33 0.89 -15.66
CA SER A 290 24.21 1.39 -14.90
C SER A 290 22.95 1.16 -15.73
N GLU A 291 22.22 0.08 -15.46
CA GLU A 291 20.78 0.08 -15.72
C GLU A 291 20.15 1.10 -14.75
N GLU A 292 20.35 2.39 -15.07
CA GLU A 292 19.40 3.44 -14.76
C GLU A 292 18.41 3.41 -15.93
N GLU A 293 17.12 3.18 -15.65
CA GLU A 293 16.08 3.50 -16.64
C GLU A 293 16.02 5.03 -16.75
N THR A 294 16.99 5.58 -17.47
CA THR A 294 16.97 6.96 -17.94
C THR A 294 15.89 7.04 -19.01
N TRP A 295 15.08 8.09 -18.94
CA TRP A 295 13.97 8.29 -19.85
C TRP A 295 14.48 8.46 -21.30
N GLY A 296 14.21 7.46 -22.15
CA GLY A 296 14.42 7.53 -23.59
C GLY A 296 15.46 6.54 -24.13
N ASN A 297 15.02 5.31 -24.39
CA ASN A 297 15.31 4.58 -25.64
C ASN A 297 14.62 3.21 -25.61
N GLU A 298 13.39 3.14 -26.12
CA GLU A 298 12.84 1.89 -26.65
C GLU A 298 12.08 2.24 -27.94
N SER A 299 12.68 1.92 -29.09
CA SER A 299 11.97 1.79 -30.37
C SER A 299 11.70 0.29 -30.58
N PRO A 300 10.56 -0.11 -31.15
CA PRO A 300 10.15 -1.51 -31.17
C PRO A 300 10.90 -2.28 -32.26
N ASP A 301 11.81 -3.16 -31.86
CA ASP A 301 12.55 -3.97 -32.81
C ASP A 301 11.67 -5.10 -33.35
N SER A 302 11.56 -5.11 -34.68
CA SER A 302 10.77 -6.06 -35.46
C SER A 302 11.76 -7.02 -36.12
N ASN A 303 11.60 -8.32 -35.85
CA ASN A 303 12.28 -9.41 -36.56
C ASN A 303 12.53 -9.10 -38.04
N LYS A 304 13.77 -9.24 -38.52
CA LYS A 304 14.04 -9.70 -39.90
C LYS A 304 15.44 -10.31 -40.04
N ASN A 305 15.42 -11.41 -40.78
CA ASN A 305 16.50 -12.32 -41.12
C ASN A 305 17.59 -11.68 -41.99
N GLU A 306 18.76 -12.33 -41.96
CA GLU A 306 19.92 -12.21 -42.85
C GLU A 306 19.55 -12.09 -44.34
N VAL A 307 20.15 -11.13 -45.04
CA VAL A 307 20.65 -11.25 -46.43
C VAL A 307 21.82 -10.28 -46.61
N GLU A 308 22.94 -10.81 -47.11
CA GLU A 308 24.12 -10.09 -47.59
C GLU A 308 23.83 -9.28 -48.86
N THR A 309 24.36 -8.07 -48.95
CA THR A 309 24.91 -7.52 -50.21
C THR A 309 25.96 -6.46 -49.90
N GLU A 310 27.14 -6.68 -50.46
CA GLU A 310 28.24 -5.74 -50.63
C GLU A 310 27.80 -4.51 -51.44
N ASP A 311 28.28 -3.32 -51.09
CA ASP A 311 28.79 -2.40 -52.10
C ASP A 311 29.73 -1.33 -51.51
N THR A 312 30.74 -1.07 -52.32
CA THR A 312 32.06 -0.47 -52.08
C THR A 312 32.14 1.07 -52.04
N ASN A 313 33.13 1.54 -51.28
CA ASN A 313 34.07 2.65 -51.51
C ASN A 313 33.64 4.14 -51.42
N GLY A 314 34.38 4.88 -50.58
CA GLY A 314 34.58 6.33 -50.70
C GLY A 314 35.24 7.00 -49.49
N SER A 315 36.58 6.95 -49.43
CA SER A 315 37.57 7.80 -48.70
C SER A 315 37.13 9.25 -48.36
N ASP A 316 37.65 10.01 -47.38
CA ASP A 316 38.94 10.01 -46.68
C ASP A 316 38.91 11.11 -45.57
N ARG A 317 39.71 10.90 -44.50
CA ARG A 317 40.45 11.89 -43.66
C ARG A 317 39.79 12.59 -42.46
N ASP A 318 40.13 12.01 -41.30
CA ASP A 318 40.59 12.66 -40.06
C ASP A 318 41.48 13.90 -40.27
N GLU A 319 41.28 14.93 -39.44
CA GLU A 319 42.30 15.41 -38.49
C GLU A 319 41.77 16.52 -37.56
N GLY A 320 41.73 16.21 -36.26
CA GLY A 320 42.25 17.02 -35.16
C GLY A 320 41.65 18.40 -34.85
N ASN A 321 40.89 18.51 -33.76
CA ASN A 321 41.21 19.52 -32.74
C ASN A 321 40.82 19.08 -31.33
N VAL A 322 41.85 18.83 -30.52
CA VAL A 322 41.77 18.44 -29.11
C VAL A 322 41.82 19.73 -28.29
N SER A 323 40.73 20.07 -27.59
CA SER A 323 40.75 21.07 -26.53
C SER A 323 40.50 20.37 -25.20
N ALA A 324 41.58 20.11 -24.48
CA ALA A 324 41.57 19.60 -23.12
C ALA A 324 40.80 20.55 -22.19
N CYS A 325 39.86 20.01 -21.42
CA CYS A 325 39.43 20.63 -20.15
C CYS A 325 39.77 19.65 -19.03
N GLU A 326 40.50 20.17 -18.05
CA GLU A 326 41.23 19.45 -17.03
C GLU A 326 40.34 18.59 -16.15
N CYS A 327 40.81 17.37 -15.94
CA CYS A 327 40.29 16.39 -15.02
C CYS A 327 40.64 16.78 -13.57
N ASP A 328 39.64 17.25 -12.83
CA ASP A 328 39.71 17.39 -11.38
C ASP A 328 39.76 16.00 -10.70
N HIS A 329 40.97 15.55 -10.40
CA HIS A 329 41.21 14.49 -9.43
C HIS A 329 40.78 14.96 -8.03
N LYS A 330 39.60 14.56 -7.55
CA LYS A 330 39.21 14.72 -6.13
C LYS A 330 39.50 13.43 -5.33
N PRO A 331 40.12 13.54 -4.14
CA PRO A 331 40.37 12.39 -3.27
C PRO A 331 39.05 11.87 -2.68
N TYR A 332 38.78 10.59 -2.90
CA TYR A 332 37.62 9.88 -2.35
C TYR A 332 37.77 9.75 -0.83
N GLN A 333 36.79 10.28 -0.08
CA GLN A 333 36.84 10.43 1.37
C GLN A 333 35.75 9.58 2.07
N GLU A 334 36.10 9.11 3.27
CA GLU A 334 35.43 8.11 4.13
C GLU A 334 33.93 8.33 4.35
N CYS A 335 33.18 7.23 4.56
CA CYS A 335 31.76 7.26 4.93
C CYS A 335 31.57 7.87 6.33
N SER A 336 30.53 8.67 6.55
CA SER A 336 30.15 9.05 7.92
C SER A 336 29.61 7.81 8.66
N PRO A 337 30.21 7.40 9.79
CA PRO A 337 29.74 6.23 10.53
C PRO A 337 28.28 6.40 11.01
N ASP A 338 27.87 7.64 11.27
CA ASP A 338 26.55 7.99 11.79
C ASP A 338 25.40 7.66 10.82
N TYR A 339 25.59 7.88 9.51
CA TYR A 339 24.55 7.58 8.53
C TYR A 339 24.36 6.08 8.34
N LYS A 340 25.44 5.29 8.32
CA LYS A 340 25.34 3.83 8.24
C LYS A 340 24.67 3.24 9.48
N HIS A 341 24.94 3.82 10.65
CA HIS A 341 24.43 3.34 11.93
C HIS A 341 22.90 3.42 12.04
N ILE A 342 22.28 4.48 11.49
CA ILE A 342 20.82 4.64 11.54
C ILE A 342 20.05 3.74 10.54
N ILE A 343 20.75 3.04 9.63
CA ILE A 343 20.10 2.17 8.62
C ILE A 343 19.84 0.80 9.23
N THR A 344 18.56 0.52 9.50
CA THR A 344 18.12 -0.77 10.06
C THR A 344 17.89 -1.82 8.98
N ILE A 345 17.18 -1.47 7.91
CA ILE A 345 16.83 -2.41 6.84
C ILE A 345 17.71 -2.14 5.64
N HIS A 346 18.64 -3.06 5.37
CA HIS A 346 19.64 -2.87 4.32
C HIS A 346 19.07 -3.28 2.95
N ASN A 347 19.06 -2.34 2.01
CA ASN A 347 18.72 -2.60 0.61
C ASN A 347 19.97 -3.09 -0.14
N THR A 348 19.93 -4.31 -0.66
CA THR A 348 21.11 -4.91 -1.32
C THR A 348 20.93 -4.97 -2.83
N LYS A 349 21.88 -4.41 -3.59
CA LYS A 349 21.98 -4.62 -5.05
C LYS A 349 23.04 -5.70 -5.31
N LEU A 350 22.60 -6.96 -5.42
CA LEU A 350 23.48 -8.09 -5.68
C LEU A 350 23.78 -8.23 -7.18
N LYS A 351 25.06 -8.44 -7.51
CA LYS A 351 25.51 -8.87 -8.85
C LYS A 351 25.36 -10.40 -8.95
N GLY A 352 25.23 -10.94 -10.16
CA GLY A 352 25.07 -12.39 -10.39
C GLY A 352 23.70 -12.77 -10.96
N CYS A 353 23.47 -14.08 -11.10
CA CYS A 353 22.23 -14.61 -11.65
C CYS A 353 21.06 -14.46 -10.65
N MET A 354 19.82 -14.66 -11.10
CA MET A 354 18.64 -14.48 -10.25
C MET A 354 18.69 -15.36 -8.98
N LYS A 355 19.17 -16.61 -9.11
CA LYS A 355 19.35 -17.51 -7.97
C LYS A 355 20.33 -16.95 -6.94
N ASP A 356 21.42 -16.31 -7.36
CA ASP A 356 22.37 -15.69 -6.43
C ASP A 356 21.73 -14.54 -5.66
N LYS A 357 20.91 -13.73 -6.33
CA LYS A 357 20.20 -12.61 -5.69
C LYS A 357 19.21 -13.11 -4.62
N LEU A 358 18.57 -14.25 -4.87
CA LEU A 358 17.53 -14.85 -4.04
C LEU A 358 18.03 -15.80 -2.93
N LYS A 359 19.34 -16.02 -2.80
CA LYS A 359 19.91 -16.83 -1.69
C LYS A 359 19.47 -16.30 -0.32
N THR A 360 19.13 -17.17 0.62
CA THR A 360 18.62 -16.76 1.95
C THR A 360 19.64 -16.87 3.07
N ASP A 361 20.87 -17.23 2.72
CA ASP A 361 22.01 -17.36 3.64
C ASP A 361 22.43 -16.00 4.20
N GLY A 362 22.88 -16.01 5.46
CA GLY A 362 23.39 -14.82 6.15
C GLY A 362 22.31 -13.93 6.76
N GLU A 363 22.61 -12.64 6.80
CA GLU A 363 21.77 -11.58 7.37
C GLU A 363 20.50 -11.33 6.57
N VAL A 364 19.46 -10.85 7.25
CA VAL A 364 18.24 -10.40 6.57
C VAL A 364 18.51 -9.15 5.76
N ARG A 365 17.89 -9.10 4.59
CA ARG A 365 18.03 -7.97 3.67
C ARG A 365 16.74 -7.64 2.96
N ARG A 366 16.75 -6.50 2.29
CA ARG A 366 15.70 -6.08 1.38
C ARG A 366 16.20 -6.08 -0.06
N LEU A 367 15.39 -6.58 -0.98
CA LEU A 367 15.53 -6.33 -2.42
C LEU A 367 14.42 -5.38 -2.89
N SER A 368 14.70 -4.57 -3.91
CA SER A 368 13.72 -3.69 -4.55
C SER A 368 13.72 -3.94 -6.05
N TRP A 369 12.57 -4.31 -6.60
CA TRP A 369 12.37 -4.65 -8.01
C TRP A 369 11.23 -3.85 -8.63
N SER A 370 11.34 -3.50 -9.90
CA SER A 370 10.20 -2.99 -10.65
C SER A 370 9.17 -4.10 -10.86
N GLU A 371 7.92 -3.73 -11.13
CA GLU A 371 6.86 -4.69 -11.48
C GLU A 371 7.27 -5.63 -12.63
N LYS A 372 7.99 -5.11 -13.64
CA LYS A 372 8.46 -5.88 -14.80
C LYS A 372 9.51 -6.91 -14.40
N THR A 373 10.43 -6.54 -13.51
CA THR A 373 11.44 -7.46 -12.99
C THR A 373 10.80 -8.59 -12.21
N LEU A 374 9.79 -8.30 -11.38
CA LEU A 374 9.04 -9.34 -10.66
C LEU A 374 8.31 -10.26 -11.64
N GLU A 375 7.59 -9.71 -12.61
CA GLU A 375 6.82 -10.48 -13.60
C GLU A 375 7.74 -11.49 -14.31
N LYS A 376 8.85 -11.03 -14.88
CA LYS A 376 9.84 -11.90 -15.54
C LYS A 376 10.50 -12.91 -14.59
N ALA A 377 10.83 -12.50 -13.36
CA ALA A 377 11.44 -13.40 -12.39
C ALA A 377 10.46 -14.50 -11.94
N SER A 378 9.17 -14.17 -11.84
CA SER A 378 8.13 -15.08 -11.36
C SER A 378 7.88 -16.27 -12.30
N GLU A 379 8.10 -16.09 -13.60
CA GLU A 379 7.95 -17.14 -14.61
C GLU A 379 8.95 -18.29 -14.45
N SER A 380 10.13 -18.02 -13.90
CA SER A 380 11.26 -18.96 -13.88
C SER A 380 11.82 -19.25 -12.50
N HIS A 381 11.57 -18.38 -11.51
CA HIS A 381 12.15 -18.43 -10.17
C HIS A 381 11.11 -18.25 -9.05
N GLY A 382 9.83 -18.55 -9.32
CA GLY A 382 8.73 -18.33 -8.37
C GLY A 382 8.95 -18.96 -6.98
N THR A 383 9.46 -20.19 -6.92
CA THR A 383 9.79 -20.87 -5.65
C THR A 383 10.96 -20.21 -4.93
N ASP A 384 11.99 -19.78 -5.65
CA ASP A 384 13.12 -19.06 -5.05
C ASP A 384 12.67 -17.71 -4.47
N ILE A 385 11.72 -17.02 -5.13
CA ILE A 385 11.13 -15.77 -4.60
C ILE A 385 10.36 -16.04 -3.31
N LEU A 386 9.55 -17.11 -3.26
CA LEU A 386 8.80 -17.49 -2.05
C LEU A 386 9.74 -17.78 -0.88
N ARG A 387 10.78 -18.59 -1.09
CA ARG A 387 11.80 -18.87 -0.05
C ARG A 387 12.49 -17.59 0.41
N PHE A 388 12.79 -16.69 -0.54
CA PHE A 388 13.38 -15.40 -0.21
C PHE A 388 12.45 -14.60 0.71
N THR A 389 11.16 -14.46 0.37
CA THR A 389 10.19 -13.65 1.13
C THR A 389 9.74 -14.26 2.45
N GLN A 390 10.07 -15.52 2.75
CA GLN A 390 9.86 -16.08 4.09
C GLN A 390 10.76 -15.38 5.14
N LYS A 391 12.03 -15.15 4.81
CA LYS A 391 13.03 -14.57 5.72
C LYS A 391 13.34 -13.10 5.43
N ASN A 392 13.35 -12.72 4.16
CA ASN A 392 13.77 -11.40 3.68
C ASN A 392 12.58 -10.55 3.22
N ILE A 393 12.82 -9.26 3.00
CA ILE A 393 11.79 -8.35 2.46
C ILE A 393 11.99 -8.13 0.97
N LEU A 394 10.93 -8.32 0.19
CA LEU A 394 10.88 -7.91 -1.21
C LEU A 394 9.97 -6.67 -1.34
N ARG A 395 10.56 -5.60 -1.88
CA ARG A 395 9.84 -4.41 -2.33
C ARG A 395 9.63 -4.47 -3.84
N VAL A 396 8.39 -4.20 -4.25
CA VAL A 396 8.00 -4.15 -5.66
C VAL A 396 7.40 -2.79 -5.93
N TYR A 397 7.87 -2.08 -6.95
CA TYR A 397 7.44 -0.72 -7.26
C TYR A 397 6.98 -0.55 -8.72
N PRO A 398 6.12 0.46 -9.00
CA PRO A 398 5.63 0.74 -10.35
C PRO A 398 6.78 1.03 -11.33
N SER A 399 6.68 0.59 -12.58
CA SER A 399 7.66 0.93 -13.63
C SER A 399 7.69 2.45 -13.89
N ALA A 400 8.87 2.98 -14.22
CA ALA A 400 9.06 4.37 -14.65
C ALA A 400 8.17 4.77 -15.84
N MET A 401 7.77 3.79 -16.68
CA MET A 401 6.81 4.00 -17.78
C MET A 401 5.41 4.43 -17.30
N ARG A 402 5.10 4.32 -16.00
CA ARG A 402 3.81 4.77 -15.41
C ARG A 402 3.85 6.25 -15.08
N VAL A 403 4.13 7.06 -16.09
CA VAL A 403 4.35 8.52 -16.01
C VAL A 403 3.18 9.29 -15.38
N LYS A 404 1.96 8.77 -15.56
CA LYS A 404 0.71 9.34 -15.00
C LYS A 404 0.41 8.83 -13.59
N SER A 405 1.37 8.20 -12.91
CA SER A 405 1.21 7.63 -11.57
C SER A 405 0.11 6.57 -11.48
N SER A 406 -0.06 5.77 -12.55
CA SER A 406 -0.94 4.61 -12.51
C SER A 406 -0.34 3.50 -11.64
N ASN A 407 -1.15 2.52 -11.23
CA ASN A 407 -0.71 1.43 -10.35
C ASN A 407 -0.87 0.07 -11.02
N PHE A 408 0.13 -0.78 -10.83
CA PHE A 408 0.11 -2.18 -11.24
C PHE A 408 -0.76 -3.01 -10.31
N LYS A 409 -1.14 -4.22 -10.73
CA LYS A 409 -2.05 -5.04 -9.94
C LYS A 409 -1.29 -5.63 -8.73
N PRO A 410 -1.59 -5.23 -7.48
CA PRO A 410 -0.76 -5.55 -6.32
C PRO A 410 -0.69 -7.05 -6.00
N HIS A 411 -1.73 -7.82 -6.39
CA HIS A 411 -1.80 -9.26 -6.18
C HIS A 411 -0.59 -10.05 -6.71
N ILE A 412 0.07 -9.60 -7.78
CA ILE A 412 1.23 -10.31 -8.35
C ILE A 412 2.35 -10.37 -7.30
N GLY A 413 2.61 -9.27 -6.58
CA GLY A 413 3.59 -9.25 -5.49
C GLY A 413 3.19 -10.14 -4.33
N TRP A 414 1.93 -10.03 -3.87
CA TRP A 414 1.45 -10.77 -2.70
C TRP A 414 1.39 -12.29 -2.94
N MET A 415 1.13 -12.75 -4.16
CA MET A 415 1.15 -14.17 -4.53
C MET A 415 2.51 -14.83 -4.27
N TYR A 416 3.60 -14.06 -4.39
CA TYR A 416 4.96 -14.50 -4.09
C TYR A 416 5.47 -14.04 -2.71
N GLY A 417 4.57 -13.58 -1.84
CA GLY A 417 4.89 -13.19 -0.47
C GLY A 417 5.60 -11.84 -0.33
N ALA A 418 5.68 -11.02 -1.39
CA ALA A 418 6.31 -9.70 -1.32
C ALA A 418 5.59 -8.80 -0.31
N GLN A 419 6.34 -8.28 0.66
CA GLN A 419 5.81 -7.54 1.79
C GLN A 419 5.51 -6.09 1.43
N MET A 420 6.40 -5.47 0.64
CA MET A 420 6.33 -4.05 0.30
C MET A 420 5.90 -3.88 -1.16
N VAL A 421 4.60 -4.05 -1.43
CA VAL A 421 4.03 -3.77 -2.76
C VAL A 421 3.66 -2.29 -2.82
N ALA A 422 4.55 -1.47 -3.36
CA ALA A 422 4.45 -0.03 -3.37
C ALA A 422 3.47 0.46 -4.45
N CYS A 423 2.73 1.52 -4.16
CA CYS A 423 1.83 2.15 -5.12
C CYS A 423 1.85 3.67 -5.00
N ASN A 424 1.58 4.34 -6.10
CA ASN A 424 1.33 5.76 -6.18
C ASN A 424 0.00 6.10 -5.47
N MET A 425 0.10 6.62 -4.24
CA MET A 425 -1.06 6.93 -3.37
C MET A 425 -1.90 8.11 -3.84
N GLN A 426 -1.29 8.99 -4.65
CA GLN A 426 -1.89 10.11 -5.35
C GLN A 426 -2.63 9.70 -6.63
N GLY A 427 -2.44 8.45 -7.09
CA GLY A 427 -3.13 7.90 -8.25
C GLY A 427 -4.60 7.56 -7.97
N LEU A 428 -5.26 6.99 -8.97
CA LEU A 428 -6.64 6.48 -8.90
C LEU A 428 -6.76 5.13 -9.60
N GLY A 429 -7.87 4.44 -9.38
CA GLY A 429 -8.29 3.25 -10.12
C GLY A 429 -8.18 1.94 -9.35
N LYS A 430 -8.64 0.87 -10.01
CA LYS A 430 -8.84 -0.47 -9.42
C LYS A 430 -7.67 -1.01 -8.58
N SER A 431 -6.44 -0.88 -9.06
CA SER A 431 -5.26 -1.38 -8.35
C SER A 431 -5.07 -0.73 -6.99
N LEU A 432 -5.30 0.59 -6.90
CA LEU A 432 -5.21 1.33 -5.65
C LEU A 432 -6.36 0.96 -4.70
N TRP A 433 -7.58 0.78 -5.22
CA TRP A 433 -8.72 0.34 -4.41
C TRP A 433 -8.52 -1.06 -3.84
N LEU A 434 -7.96 -2.00 -4.62
CA LEU A 434 -7.64 -3.34 -4.12
C LEU A 434 -6.64 -3.28 -2.98
N MET A 435 -5.63 -2.42 -3.09
CA MET A 435 -4.64 -2.25 -2.05
C MET A 435 -5.20 -1.55 -0.80
N GLN A 436 -6.00 -0.49 -0.96
CA GLN A 436 -6.72 0.13 0.16
C GLN A 436 -7.65 -0.87 0.87
N GLY A 437 -8.38 -1.69 0.10
CA GLY A 437 -9.25 -2.73 0.63
C GLY A 437 -8.49 -3.81 1.41
N MET A 438 -7.37 -4.30 0.87
CA MET A 438 -6.51 -5.28 1.55
C MET A 438 -6.04 -4.78 2.92
N PHE A 439 -5.65 -3.51 3.01
CA PHE A 439 -5.14 -2.92 4.26
C PHE A 439 -6.21 -2.35 5.19
N ARG A 440 -7.51 -2.42 4.84
CA ARG A 440 -8.59 -2.30 5.84
C ARG A 440 -8.63 -3.50 6.79
N ALA A 441 -8.07 -4.64 6.38
CA ALA A 441 -7.97 -5.81 7.23
C ALA A 441 -7.12 -5.54 8.49
N ASN A 442 -7.27 -6.40 9.50
CA ASN A 442 -6.52 -6.33 10.76
C ASN A 442 -6.62 -4.96 11.45
N GLY A 443 -7.84 -4.42 11.55
CA GLY A 443 -8.12 -3.13 12.18
C GLY A 443 -7.52 -1.92 11.45
N GLY A 444 -7.25 -2.04 10.14
CA GLY A 444 -6.69 -0.93 9.36
C GLY A 444 -5.25 -0.55 9.73
N CYS A 445 -4.55 -1.40 10.48
CA CYS A 445 -3.29 -1.01 11.13
C CYS A 445 -2.07 -0.92 10.19
N GLY A 446 -2.26 -1.25 8.91
CA GLY A 446 -1.22 -1.20 7.87
C GLY A 446 -0.30 -2.41 7.80
N TYR A 447 -0.50 -3.41 8.67
CA TYR A 447 0.20 -4.69 8.68
C TYR A 447 -0.79 -5.85 8.63
N VAL A 448 -0.65 -6.73 7.64
CA VAL A 448 -1.53 -7.90 7.47
C VAL A 448 -0.65 -9.15 7.45
N LYS A 449 -0.83 -10.05 8.42
CA LYS A 449 -0.04 -11.29 8.51
C LYS A 449 -0.24 -12.12 7.25
N LYS A 450 0.86 -12.63 6.69
CA LYS A 450 0.80 -13.52 5.52
C LYS A 450 0.09 -14.83 5.89
N PRO A 451 -0.57 -15.49 4.93
CA PRO A 451 -0.99 -16.88 5.10
C PRO A 451 0.17 -17.79 5.49
N GLN A 452 -0.11 -18.81 6.30
CA GLN A 452 0.87 -19.75 6.84
C GLN A 452 1.77 -20.39 5.76
N PHE A 453 1.19 -20.78 4.62
CA PHE A 453 1.91 -21.37 3.49
C PHE A 453 2.89 -20.41 2.78
N LEU A 454 2.83 -19.09 3.03
CA LEU A 454 3.81 -18.11 2.55
C LEU A 454 4.90 -17.78 3.59
N MET A 455 4.87 -18.44 4.75
CA MET A 455 5.80 -18.24 5.86
C MET A 455 6.59 -19.52 6.19
N GLU A 456 6.05 -20.70 5.92
CA GLU A 456 6.68 -21.98 6.26
C GLU A 456 7.74 -22.45 5.26
N LYS A 457 8.87 -22.92 5.79
CA LYS A 457 9.86 -23.65 5.00
C LYS A 457 9.34 -25.06 4.72
N HIS A 458 8.80 -25.29 3.53
CA HIS A 458 8.42 -26.63 3.10
C HIS A 458 9.65 -27.45 2.71
N GLN A 459 9.70 -28.71 3.16
CA GLN A 459 10.65 -29.70 2.61
C GLN A 459 10.21 -30.04 1.17
N CYS A 460 11.20 -30.27 0.30
CA CYS A 460 11.21 -30.11 -1.17
C CYS A 460 10.03 -30.61 -2.04
N ASP A 461 8.99 -31.27 -1.52
CA ASP A 461 7.92 -31.84 -2.34
C ASP A 461 6.53 -31.20 -2.13
N ASN A 462 6.37 -30.26 -1.18
CA ASN A 462 5.08 -29.60 -0.88
C ASN A 462 5.14 -28.07 -0.95
N GLU A 463 6.04 -27.50 -1.74
CA GLU A 463 6.17 -26.06 -1.86
C GLU A 463 4.95 -25.44 -2.57
N PHE A 464 4.41 -24.36 -2.00
CA PHE A 464 3.30 -23.63 -2.62
C PHE A 464 3.74 -23.08 -3.98
N ASP A 465 2.97 -23.37 -5.02
CA ASP A 465 3.19 -22.84 -6.36
C ASP A 465 1.96 -22.00 -6.74
N PRO A 466 2.06 -20.66 -6.78
CA PRO A 466 0.94 -19.78 -7.07
C PRO A 466 0.39 -19.94 -8.50
N THR A 467 1.13 -20.60 -9.41
CA THR A 467 0.69 -20.91 -10.77
C THR A 467 -0.04 -22.25 -10.86
N ARG A 468 0.16 -23.14 -9.89
CA ARG A 468 -0.57 -24.41 -9.82
C ARG A 468 -1.92 -24.16 -9.17
N ILE A 469 -2.98 -24.60 -9.84
CA ILE A 469 -4.30 -24.77 -9.23
C ILE A 469 -4.21 -25.98 -8.27
N GLN A 470 -3.51 -25.82 -7.14
CA GLN A 470 -3.47 -26.83 -6.10
C GLN A 470 -4.88 -27.01 -5.53
N SER A 471 -5.12 -28.19 -4.95
CA SER A 471 -6.33 -28.65 -4.28
C SER A 471 -6.66 -27.85 -3.00
N VAL A 472 -6.59 -26.53 -3.06
CA VAL A 472 -7.09 -25.64 -2.00
C VAL A 472 -8.58 -25.95 -1.83
N LYS A 473 -9.05 -26.02 -0.58
CA LYS A 473 -10.48 -26.18 -0.26
C LYS A 473 -11.26 -25.13 -1.04
N LYS A 474 -11.95 -25.56 -2.10
CA LYS A 474 -12.78 -24.68 -2.92
C LYS A 474 -13.91 -24.16 -2.03
N LYS A 475 -13.96 -22.84 -1.86
CA LYS A 475 -15.12 -22.16 -1.28
C LYS A 475 -15.91 -21.53 -2.42
N THR A 476 -17.23 -21.65 -2.38
CA THR A 476 -18.12 -20.97 -3.32
C THR A 476 -18.67 -19.72 -2.65
N LEU A 477 -18.31 -18.55 -3.14
CA LEU A 477 -18.93 -17.29 -2.74
C LEU A 477 -20.13 -17.00 -3.65
N LYS A 478 -21.31 -16.83 -3.07
CA LYS A 478 -22.51 -16.34 -3.76
C LYS A 478 -22.84 -14.96 -3.23
N VAL A 479 -22.85 -13.97 -4.11
CA VAL A 479 -23.19 -12.58 -3.75
C VAL A 479 -24.53 -12.25 -4.40
N LYS A 480 -25.52 -11.88 -3.58
CA LYS A 480 -26.81 -11.36 -4.04
C LYS A 480 -26.83 -9.86 -3.78
N VAL A 481 -26.92 -9.07 -4.85
CA VAL A 481 -27.02 -7.61 -4.74
C VAL A 481 -28.50 -7.24 -4.61
N TYR A 482 -28.90 -6.75 -3.44
CA TYR A 482 -30.28 -6.37 -3.17
C TYR A 482 -30.60 -4.98 -3.72
N MET A 483 -29.83 -3.97 -3.30
CA MET A 483 -30.08 -2.59 -3.67
C MET A 483 -28.82 -1.72 -3.53
N GLY A 484 -28.84 -0.53 -4.14
CA GLY A 484 -27.92 0.56 -3.85
C GLY A 484 -28.70 1.71 -3.19
N HIS A 485 -28.24 2.17 -2.02
CA HIS A 485 -28.81 3.32 -1.30
C HIS A 485 -27.79 4.47 -1.29
N GLY A 486 -28.24 5.72 -1.17
CA GLY A 486 -27.36 6.90 -1.06
C GLY A 486 -26.92 7.57 -2.38
N TRP A 487 -27.13 6.93 -3.53
CA TRP A 487 -26.73 7.46 -4.85
C TRP A 487 -27.39 8.81 -5.19
N SER A 488 -28.58 9.07 -4.65
CA SER A 488 -29.29 10.34 -4.81
C SER A 488 -28.79 11.46 -3.90
N SER A 489 -27.96 11.13 -2.90
CA SER A 489 -27.42 12.08 -1.92
C SER A 489 -25.99 12.48 -2.25
N ASP A 490 -25.19 11.54 -2.75
CA ASP A 490 -23.76 11.76 -3.06
C ASP A 490 -23.52 12.39 -4.44
N PHE A 491 -24.51 12.34 -5.31
CA PHE A 491 -24.40 12.86 -6.68
C PHE A 491 -25.52 13.86 -6.94
N SER A 492 -25.16 14.99 -7.56
CA SER A 492 -26.16 15.91 -8.10
C SER A 492 -27.15 15.16 -9.00
N PRO A 493 -28.47 15.42 -8.91
CA PRO A 493 -29.48 14.85 -9.79
C PRO A 493 -29.24 15.12 -11.29
N THR A 494 -28.37 16.09 -11.62
CA THR A 494 -27.92 16.37 -13.00
C THR A 494 -26.89 15.38 -13.53
N HIS A 495 -26.27 14.56 -12.68
CA HIS A 495 -25.32 13.53 -13.13
C HIS A 495 -26.00 12.29 -13.74
N PHE A 496 -27.32 12.12 -13.53
CA PHE A 496 -28.09 10.95 -13.97
C PHE A 496 -29.25 11.32 -14.91
N ASP A 497 -29.11 12.39 -15.70
CA ASP A 497 -30.15 12.78 -16.66
C ASP A 497 -30.01 12.04 -18.01
N LYS A 498 -31.06 12.10 -18.85
CA LYS A 498 -31.07 11.43 -20.17
C LYS A 498 -30.03 11.99 -21.17
N CYS A 499 -29.43 13.14 -20.85
CA CYS A 499 -28.41 13.80 -21.66
C CYS A 499 -27.01 13.64 -21.06
N SER A 500 -26.92 13.04 -19.88
CA SER A 500 -25.68 12.65 -19.23
C SER A 500 -25.13 11.49 -20.04
N PRO A 501 -23.88 11.56 -20.54
CA PRO A 501 -23.29 10.42 -21.21
C PRO A 501 -23.33 9.20 -20.27
N PRO A 502 -23.38 7.96 -20.79
CA PRO A 502 -23.42 6.73 -19.98
C PRO A 502 -22.09 6.47 -19.22
N ASP A 503 -21.37 7.52 -18.87
CA ASP A 503 -19.98 7.51 -18.44
C ASP A 503 -19.83 7.36 -16.92
N PHE A 504 -20.69 6.57 -16.29
CA PHE A 504 -20.31 5.89 -15.06
C PHE A 504 -19.60 4.57 -15.42
N TYR A 505 -18.53 4.65 -16.19
CA TYR A 505 -17.45 3.71 -15.95
C TYR A 505 -16.79 4.15 -14.64
N THR A 506 -16.97 3.37 -13.58
CA THR A 506 -15.92 3.28 -12.55
C THR A 506 -14.66 2.79 -13.28
N LYS A 507 -13.85 3.71 -13.81
CA LYS A 507 -12.55 3.37 -14.43
C LYS A 507 -11.58 2.84 -13.39
#